data_AF-A0A7W0Y937-F1
#
_entry.id   AF-A0A7W0Y937-F1
#
_cell.length_a   1.000
_cell.length_b   1.000
_cell.length_c   1.000
_cell.angle_alpha   90.00
_cell.angle_beta   90.00
_cell.angle_gamma   90.00
#
_symmetry.space_group_name_H-M   'P 1'
#
loop_
_entity.id
_entity.type
_entity.pdbx_description
1 polymer ?
#
loop_
_entity_poly.entity_id
_entity_poly.type
_entity_poly.pdbx_seq_one_letter_code
_entity_poly.pdbx_strand_id
1 'polypeptide(L)'
;MFVPRPQGGAPSNVATDRVSEDVTGDITDARRIGRVVAGILLATGDATAADIERANAGLRELGRAPLAERDFVSETPEMLAPKIPLELRTGVLHLIYELAGDEPIRRRLADAYAGLWHDELEPPAERRSGSKVVRWLIGRLPRHHVSANEDNTMVERTDPYRGGEIAAPQLAPVERSPLRHRVERIRQEYLAVIEAVEQVIVGKRDVIERVLTAMAARGHVLLVDVPGVGKTQLCKALAAAIETSFGRIQFTPDLLPMDITGANVFDMRDKEFHFRPGPLFTHILLADEINRATPKTQSALLEVMEERCVTVDGVTHRLEEPFQVLATMNPIDHQGTYALPAAQIDRFMVMLEIGYPTPDDEVRVLDYHLGVVSPLASLKPVISRAAFIDWRETVPLIHVTPEIKRATVDYINGLRRTAEDGHSISPRATLAWVRASQSRAMLSGREFVTMDDLLHVAPDVLRHRLWTDGATVRERLRAVAITGAR
;
A
#
# COMPACT_ATOMS: atom_id res chain seq x y z
N MET A 1 -47.28 34.24 41.74
CA MET A 1 -48.14 34.99 40.81
C MET A 1 -48.41 34.05 39.62
N PHE A 2 -49.32 33.08 39.79
CA PHE A 2 -50.67 33.05 39.22
C PHE A 2 -50.74 33.09 37.66
N VAL A 3 -50.78 31.88 37.08
CA VAL A 3 -51.60 31.28 35.96
C VAL A 3 -52.73 32.20 35.39
N PRO A 4 -53.25 32.06 34.13
CA PRO A 4 -53.50 30.77 33.44
C PRO A 4 -53.57 30.64 31.89
N ARG A 5 -53.67 29.36 31.47
CA ARG A 5 -54.19 28.82 30.19
C ARG A 5 -55.71 29.09 30.01
N PRO A 6 -56.28 28.85 28.81
CA PRO A 6 -57.15 27.66 28.57
C PRO A 6 -56.84 26.99 27.21
N GLN A 7 -56.74 25.65 27.06
CA GLN A 7 -57.74 24.57 27.00
C GLN A 7 -58.80 24.65 25.87
N GLY A 8 -58.85 23.60 25.04
CA GLY A 8 -60.10 23.02 24.51
C GLY A 8 -60.10 22.59 23.05
N GLY A 9 -60.19 21.28 22.76
CA GLY A 9 -60.72 20.78 21.48
C GLY A 9 -60.22 19.41 20.99
N ALA A 10 -60.84 18.33 21.45
CA ALA A 10 -61.06 17.07 20.71
C ALA A 10 -62.55 16.68 20.95
N PRO A 11 -63.23 15.75 20.23
CA PRO A 11 -62.76 14.77 19.22
C PRO A 11 -63.70 14.59 17.98
N SER A 12 -63.37 13.74 17.00
CA SER A 12 -64.35 12.82 16.36
C SER A 12 -63.69 11.84 15.35
N ASN A 13 -63.99 10.56 15.52
CA ASN A 13 -63.84 9.47 14.55
C ASN A 13 -65.05 9.48 13.59
N VAL A 14 -64.86 9.27 12.28
CA VAL A 14 -65.65 8.31 11.47
C VAL A 14 -64.82 7.81 10.27
N ALA A 15 -64.92 6.50 10.09
CA ALA A 15 -64.45 5.57 9.09
C ALA A 15 -64.48 5.94 7.59
N THR A 16 -63.52 5.31 6.89
CA THR A 16 -63.57 4.69 5.56
C THR A 16 -63.88 5.55 4.34
N ASP A 17 -62.85 5.77 3.52
CA ASP A 17 -62.96 5.38 2.12
C ASP A 17 -61.63 4.78 1.64
N ARG A 18 -61.67 3.49 1.28
CA ARG A 18 -60.59 2.76 0.61
C ARG A 18 -60.87 2.87 -0.88
N VAL A 19 -60.21 3.79 -1.58
CA VAL A 19 -60.02 3.68 -3.04
C VAL A 19 -58.66 4.28 -3.43
N SER A 20 -57.88 3.46 -4.13
CA SER A 20 -56.65 3.73 -4.90
C SER A 20 -55.36 4.11 -4.15
N GLU A 21 -54.78 3.10 -3.48
CA GLU A 21 -53.34 2.86 -3.57
C GLU A 21 -53.01 2.57 -5.05
N ASP A 22 -52.24 3.44 -5.71
CA ASP A 22 -51.35 3.10 -6.85
C ASP A 22 -50.63 4.30 -7.52
N VAL A 23 -50.75 5.53 -7.02
CA VAL A 23 -50.11 6.72 -7.68
C VAL A 23 -49.00 7.39 -6.84
N THR A 24 -48.73 6.94 -5.62
CA THR A 24 -47.79 7.62 -4.70
C THR A 24 -46.31 7.20 -4.79
N GLY A 25 -45.97 6.14 -5.53
CA GLY A 25 -44.57 5.68 -5.65
C GLY A 25 -43.68 6.58 -6.53
N ASP A 26 -44.24 7.13 -7.61
CA ASP A 26 -43.46 7.79 -8.66
C ASP A 26 -43.01 9.22 -8.28
N ILE A 27 -43.75 9.88 -7.37
CA ILE A 27 -43.45 11.25 -6.91
C ILE A 27 -42.27 11.28 -5.91
N THR A 28 -42.03 10.17 -5.18
CA THR A 28 -40.89 10.06 -4.26
C THR A 28 -39.58 9.75 -4.95
N ASP A 29 -39.61 9.01 -6.07
CA ASP A 29 -38.41 8.63 -6.80
C ASP A 29 -37.88 9.75 -7.70
N ALA A 30 -38.78 10.50 -8.35
CA ALA A 30 -38.39 11.65 -9.18
C ALA A 30 -37.62 12.73 -8.39
N ARG A 31 -37.98 12.95 -7.12
CA ARG A 31 -37.33 13.96 -6.26
C ARG A 31 -35.97 13.53 -5.74
N ARG A 32 -35.74 12.23 -5.54
CA ARG A 32 -34.45 11.71 -5.05
C ARG A 32 -33.35 11.88 -6.09
N ILE A 33 -33.68 11.72 -7.37
CA ILE A 33 -32.75 11.96 -8.49
C ILE A 33 -32.40 13.46 -8.57
N GLY A 34 -33.39 14.34 -8.39
CA GLY A 34 -33.15 15.79 -8.33
C GLY A 34 -32.12 16.17 -7.26
N ARG A 35 -32.17 15.53 -6.08
CA ARG A 35 -31.18 15.77 -5.00
C ARG A 35 -29.78 15.25 -5.31
N VAL A 36 -29.66 14.11 -5.98
CA VAL A 36 -28.37 13.60 -6.46
C VAL A 36 -27.73 14.61 -7.42
N VAL A 37 -28.52 15.12 -8.37
CA VAL A 37 -28.07 16.11 -9.34
C VAL A 37 -27.74 17.46 -8.68
N ALA A 38 -28.58 17.94 -7.75
CA ALA A 38 -28.33 19.17 -7.00
C ALA A 38 -27.06 19.06 -6.12
N GLY A 39 -26.80 17.90 -5.52
CA GLY A 39 -25.58 17.64 -4.75
C GLY A 39 -24.30 17.75 -5.59
N ILE A 40 -24.34 17.31 -6.85
CA ILE A 40 -23.23 17.47 -7.80
C ILE A 40 -22.99 18.94 -8.13
N LEU A 41 -24.05 19.73 -8.30
CA LEU A 41 -23.92 21.14 -8.61
C LEU A 41 -23.37 21.96 -7.44
N LEU A 42 -23.78 21.63 -6.21
CA LEU A 42 -23.38 22.33 -4.98
C LEU A 42 -21.98 21.96 -4.47
N ALA A 43 -21.38 20.88 -4.99
CA ALA A 43 -20.11 20.35 -4.48
C ALA A 43 -18.94 21.36 -4.53
N THR A 44 -19.04 22.38 -5.39
CA THR A 44 -18.02 23.41 -5.61
C THR A 44 -18.50 24.82 -5.29
N GLY A 45 -19.66 24.98 -4.62
CA GLY A 45 -20.30 26.26 -4.34
C GLY A 45 -21.65 26.41 -5.05
N ASP A 46 -22.17 27.64 -5.13
CA ASP A 46 -23.50 27.90 -5.71
C ASP A 46 -23.55 27.55 -7.21
N ALA A 47 -24.63 26.87 -7.61
CA ALA A 47 -24.84 26.46 -8.99
C ALA A 47 -25.13 27.66 -9.89
N THR A 48 -24.47 27.75 -11.05
CA THR A 48 -24.76 28.82 -12.02
C THR A 48 -26.09 28.57 -12.73
N ALA A 49 -26.72 29.62 -13.27
CA ALA A 49 -27.95 29.48 -14.05
C ALA A 49 -27.78 28.53 -15.27
N ALA A 50 -26.59 28.54 -15.89
CA ALA A 50 -26.24 27.64 -16.99
C ALA A 50 -26.09 26.17 -16.53
N ASP A 51 -25.59 25.94 -15.32
CA ASP A 51 -25.50 24.59 -14.73
C ASP A 51 -26.89 24.02 -14.45
N ILE A 52 -27.79 24.84 -13.91
CA ILE A 52 -29.18 24.46 -13.62
C ILE A 52 -29.93 24.17 -14.92
N GLU A 53 -29.72 24.96 -15.97
CA GLU A 53 -30.35 24.71 -17.28
C GLU A 53 -29.89 23.38 -17.91
N ARG A 54 -28.57 23.09 -17.86
CA ARG A 54 -28.01 21.81 -18.32
C ARG A 54 -28.53 20.62 -17.50
N ALA A 55 -28.57 20.75 -16.18
CA ALA A 55 -29.13 19.73 -15.30
C ALA A 55 -30.61 19.45 -15.60
N ASN A 56 -31.41 20.50 -15.83
CA ASN A 56 -32.81 20.37 -16.19
C ASN A 56 -33.02 19.77 -17.59
N ALA A 57 -32.10 20.01 -18.54
CA ALA A 57 -32.12 19.34 -19.84
C ALA A 57 -31.93 17.82 -19.67
N GLY A 58 -30.89 17.40 -18.95
CA GLY A 58 -30.64 15.97 -18.72
C GLY A 58 -31.71 15.29 -17.87
N LEU A 59 -32.29 15.96 -16.88
CA LEU A 59 -33.43 15.41 -16.12
C LEU A 59 -34.65 15.16 -17.01
N ARG A 60 -34.92 16.04 -18.00
CA ARG A 60 -36.01 15.82 -18.96
C ARG A 60 -35.77 14.62 -19.86
N GLU A 61 -34.53 14.36 -20.26
CA GLU A 61 -34.16 13.16 -21.03
C GLU A 61 -34.38 11.88 -20.22
N LEU A 62 -34.23 11.94 -18.90
CA LEU A 62 -34.57 10.85 -17.97
C LEU A 62 -36.06 10.80 -17.60
N GLY A 63 -36.92 11.62 -18.22
CA GLY A 63 -38.35 11.70 -17.93
C GLY A 63 -38.68 12.28 -16.56
N ARG A 64 -37.78 13.09 -15.97
CA ARG A 64 -37.90 13.65 -14.62
C ARG A 64 -38.20 15.15 -14.63
N ALA A 65 -38.82 15.60 -13.54
CA ALA A 65 -39.16 17.00 -13.32
C ALA A 65 -37.88 17.85 -13.15
N PRO A 66 -37.92 19.14 -13.54
CA PRO A 66 -36.79 20.05 -13.32
C PRO A 66 -36.52 20.26 -11.83
N LEU A 67 -35.28 20.63 -11.50
CA LEU A 67 -34.84 20.97 -10.15
C LEU A 67 -35.68 22.12 -9.58
N ALA A 68 -36.17 21.93 -8.36
CA ALA A 68 -36.80 22.96 -7.55
C ALA A 68 -35.87 23.40 -6.41
N GLU A 69 -36.15 24.57 -5.83
CA GLU A 69 -35.36 25.13 -4.71
C GLU A 69 -35.21 24.15 -3.53
N ARG A 70 -36.22 23.30 -3.31
CA ARG A 70 -36.24 22.25 -2.28
C ARG A 70 -35.34 21.05 -2.54
N ASP A 71 -34.74 20.92 -3.72
CA ASP A 71 -33.83 19.81 -4.06
C ASP A 71 -32.38 20.13 -3.68
N PHE A 72 -32.06 21.41 -3.40
CA PHE A 72 -30.75 21.89 -2.96
C PHE A 72 -30.55 21.67 -1.45
N VAL A 73 -30.60 20.42 -1.02
CA VAL A 73 -30.36 19.99 0.36
C VAL A 73 -29.07 19.19 0.42
N SER A 74 -28.23 19.45 1.42
CA SER A 74 -26.98 18.70 1.62
C SER A 74 -27.27 17.31 2.18
N GLU A 75 -27.22 16.29 1.33
CA GLU A 75 -27.31 14.87 1.67
C GLU A 75 -26.13 14.11 1.05
N THR A 76 -25.58 13.12 1.76
CA THR A 76 -24.39 12.38 1.29
C THR A 76 -24.75 11.26 0.30
N PRO A 77 -23.82 10.82 -0.57
CA PRO A 77 -24.06 9.73 -1.53
C PRO A 77 -24.54 8.44 -0.88
N GLU A 78 -24.04 8.09 0.31
CA GLU A 78 -24.40 6.88 1.04
C GLU A 78 -25.89 6.88 1.46
N MET A 79 -26.47 8.07 1.70
CA MET A 79 -27.88 8.21 2.07
C MET A 79 -28.83 8.21 0.87
N LEU A 80 -28.35 8.62 -0.30
CA LEU A 80 -29.15 8.80 -1.52
C LEU A 80 -29.04 7.61 -2.47
N ALA A 81 -27.84 7.03 -2.65
CA ALA A 81 -27.57 5.98 -3.63
C ALA A 81 -28.48 4.74 -3.47
N PRO A 82 -28.76 4.21 -2.26
CA PRO A 82 -29.64 3.05 -2.10
C PRO A 82 -31.11 3.34 -2.46
N LYS A 83 -31.50 4.62 -2.46
CA LYS A 83 -32.89 5.06 -2.71
C LYS A 83 -33.18 5.32 -4.19
N ILE A 84 -32.19 5.15 -5.07
CA ILE A 84 -32.33 5.30 -6.52
C ILE A 84 -32.59 3.92 -7.15
N PRO A 85 -33.72 3.74 -7.87
CA PRO A 85 -34.06 2.48 -8.55
C PRO A 85 -32.97 2.02 -9.52
N LEU A 86 -32.67 0.72 -9.54
CA LEU A 86 -31.59 0.12 -10.34
C LEU A 86 -31.66 0.51 -11.83
N GLU A 87 -32.87 0.53 -12.39
CA GLU A 87 -33.15 0.86 -13.79
C GLU A 87 -32.75 2.29 -14.18
N LEU A 88 -32.67 3.20 -13.22
CA LEU A 88 -32.37 4.61 -13.44
C LEU A 88 -30.91 4.95 -13.16
N ARG A 89 -30.18 4.09 -12.44
CA ARG A 89 -28.80 4.36 -12.00
C ARG A 89 -27.87 4.64 -13.17
N THR A 90 -27.97 3.90 -14.27
CA THR A 90 -27.13 4.13 -15.46
C THR A 90 -27.38 5.50 -16.08
N GLY A 91 -28.65 5.91 -16.21
CA GLY A 91 -29.02 7.21 -16.76
C GLY A 91 -28.61 8.38 -15.85
N VAL A 92 -28.83 8.23 -14.54
CA VAL A 92 -28.40 9.22 -13.54
C VAL A 92 -26.88 9.33 -13.50
N LEU A 93 -26.15 8.20 -13.59
CA LEU A 93 -24.70 8.18 -13.60
C LEU A 93 -24.13 8.94 -14.80
N HIS A 94 -24.72 8.76 -16.00
CA HIS A 94 -24.33 9.51 -17.18
C HIS A 94 -24.52 11.02 -16.99
N LEU A 95 -25.68 11.43 -16.46
CA LEU A 95 -26.01 12.83 -16.21
C LEU A 95 -25.04 13.48 -15.20
N ILE A 96 -24.74 12.80 -14.08
CA ILE A 96 -23.85 13.38 -13.07
C ILE A 96 -22.40 13.46 -13.54
N TYR A 97 -21.93 12.52 -14.37
CA TYR A 97 -20.59 12.63 -14.98
C TYR A 97 -20.52 13.76 -16.01
N GLU A 98 -21.59 13.98 -16.78
CA GLU A 98 -21.68 15.10 -17.71
C GLU A 98 -21.65 16.44 -16.98
N LEU A 99 -22.41 16.59 -15.89
CA LEU A 99 -22.43 17.80 -15.06
C LEU A 99 -21.15 18.01 -14.25
N ALA A 100 -20.45 16.92 -13.90
CA ALA A 100 -19.16 17.00 -13.22
C ALA A 100 -18.04 17.51 -14.14
N GLY A 101 -18.08 17.16 -15.43
CA GLY A 101 -17.03 17.53 -16.38
C GLY A 101 -15.63 17.16 -15.88
N ASP A 102 -14.66 18.04 -16.06
CA ASP A 102 -13.28 17.86 -15.58
C ASP A 102 -13.04 18.45 -14.17
N GLU A 103 -14.10 18.84 -13.44
CA GLU A 103 -13.97 19.41 -12.10
C GLU A 103 -13.69 18.29 -11.07
N PRO A 104 -12.54 18.31 -10.35
CA PRO A 104 -12.11 17.22 -9.48
C PRO A 104 -13.06 16.82 -8.33
N ILE A 105 -13.69 17.80 -7.66
CA ILE A 105 -14.59 17.59 -6.52
C ILE A 105 -15.93 17.00 -7.01
N ARG A 106 -16.48 17.54 -8.10
CA ARG A 106 -17.71 16.98 -8.70
C ARG A 106 -17.48 15.56 -9.23
N ARG A 107 -16.30 15.31 -9.83
CA ARG A 107 -15.89 14.00 -10.33
C ARG A 107 -15.78 12.97 -9.21
N ARG A 108 -15.18 13.34 -8.08
CA ARG A 108 -15.07 12.48 -6.90
C ARG A 108 -16.43 12.11 -6.33
N LEU A 109 -17.40 13.03 -6.36
CA LEU A 109 -18.76 12.75 -5.91
C LEU A 109 -19.49 11.81 -6.88
N ALA A 110 -19.31 11.97 -8.19
CA ALA A 110 -19.83 11.05 -9.20
C ALA A 110 -19.22 9.64 -9.07
N ASP A 111 -17.91 9.54 -8.81
CA ASP A 111 -17.21 8.26 -8.56
C ASP A 111 -17.72 7.56 -7.29
N ALA A 112 -18.13 8.32 -6.27
CA ALA A 112 -18.75 7.75 -5.06
C ALA A 112 -20.10 7.09 -5.37
N TYR A 113 -20.96 7.75 -6.16
CA TYR A 113 -22.20 7.13 -6.64
C TYR A 113 -21.94 5.91 -7.55
N ALA A 114 -20.91 5.98 -8.41
CA ALA A 114 -20.51 4.87 -9.26
C ALA A 114 -20.10 3.64 -8.45
N GLY A 115 -19.28 3.82 -7.40
CA GLY A 115 -18.85 2.75 -6.50
C GLY A 115 -20.02 2.12 -5.75
N LEU A 116 -20.88 2.95 -5.15
CA LEU A 116 -22.06 2.50 -4.39
C LEU A 116 -23.07 1.73 -5.25
N TRP A 117 -23.17 2.04 -6.55
CA TRP A 117 -24.01 1.30 -7.48
C TRP A 117 -23.32 0.11 -8.14
N HIS A 118 -21.99 0.03 -8.09
CA HIS A 118 -21.21 -1.12 -8.59
C HIS A 118 -21.21 -2.30 -7.62
N ASP A 119 -21.23 -2.05 -6.31
CA ASP A 119 -21.23 -3.09 -5.27
C ASP A 119 -22.55 -3.90 -5.20
N GLU A 120 -23.63 -3.43 -5.84
CA GLU A 120 -24.94 -4.12 -5.87
C GLU A 120 -25.18 -5.00 -7.11
N LEU A 121 -24.20 -5.16 -8.00
CA LEU A 121 -24.30 -6.00 -9.21
C LEU A 121 -23.12 -6.97 -9.28
N GLU A 122 -23.36 -8.27 -9.05
CA GLU A 122 -22.36 -9.30 -9.37
C GLU A 122 -21.95 -9.21 -10.85
N PRO A 123 -20.65 -9.23 -11.18
CA PRO A 123 -20.20 -8.98 -12.54
C PRO A 123 -20.05 -10.27 -13.36
N PRO A 124 -20.44 -10.29 -14.64
CA PRO A 124 -19.82 -11.18 -15.61
C PRO A 124 -18.72 -10.46 -16.42
N ALA A 125 -17.62 -11.18 -16.55
CA ALA A 125 -16.40 -11.03 -17.36
C ALA A 125 -16.22 -9.81 -18.31
N GLU A 126 -15.03 -9.22 -18.19
CA GLU A 126 -14.39 -8.18 -19.01
C GLU A 126 -14.82 -8.02 -20.48
N ARG A 127 -15.12 -6.77 -20.87
CA ARG A 127 -14.59 -6.15 -22.11
C ARG A 127 -14.32 -4.66 -21.88
N ARG A 128 -13.04 -4.28 -21.79
CA ARG A 128 -12.59 -2.88 -21.77
C ARG A 128 -12.79 -2.25 -23.16
N SER A 129 -13.75 -1.34 -23.27
CA SER A 129 -13.85 -0.41 -24.40
C SER A 129 -12.96 0.80 -24.13
N GLY A 130 -12.02 1.08 -25.03
CA GLY A 130 -11.01 2.12 -24.88
C GLY A 130 -11.62 3.52 -24.78
N SER A 131 -11.23 4.25 -23.73
CA SER A 131 -11.54 5.67 -23.58
C SER A 131 -10.79 6.51 -24.64
N LYS A 132 -11.51 7.44 -25.24
CA LYS A 132 -11.09 8.32 -26.35
C LYS A 132 -9.90 9.25 -26.02
N VAL A 133 -9.44 9.29 -24.78
CA VAL A 133 -8.23 10.06 -24.36
C VAL A 133 -6.93 9.42 -24.87
N VAL A 134 -6.92 8.10 -25.10
CA VAL A 134 -5.76 7.39 -25.69
C VAL A 134 -5.53 7.76 -27.16
N ARG A 135 -6.52 8.38 -27.83
CA ARG A 135 -6.44 8.73 -29.26
C ARG A 135 -5.76 10.08 -29.54
N TRP A 136 -5.52 10.91 -28.52
CA TRP A 136 -4.78 12.18 -28.66
C TRP A 136 -3.28 12.03 -28.35
N LEU A 137 -2.89 11.08 -27.49
CA LEU A 137 -1.49 10.89 -27.07
C LEU A 137 -0.66 9.98 -28.01
N ILE A 138 -1.31 9.24 -28.91
CA ILE A 138 -0.62 8.40 -29.90
C ILE A 138 -0.85 9.05 -31.27
N GLY A 139 0.15 9.81 -31.73
CA GLY A 139 0.19 10.33 -33.10
C GLY A 139 -0.03 9.20 -34.12
N ARG A 140 -0.64 9.52 -35.27
CA ARG A 140 -0.97 8.57 -36.34
C ARG A 140 0.20 7.62 -36.60
N LEU A 141 -0.02 6.32 -36.38
CA LEU A 141 0.90 5.25 -36.79
C LEU A 141 1.20 5.38 -38.30
N PRO A 142 2.46 5.25 -38.74
CA PRO A 142 2.80 5.24 -40.15
C PRO A 142 2.13 4.05 -40.83
N ARG A 143 1.50 4.29 -41.99
CA ARG A 143 1.05 3.23 -42.89
C ARG A 143 2.29 2.53 -43.44
N HIS A 144 2.54 1.29 -43.03
CA HIS A 144 3.47 0.45 -43.77
C HIS A 144 2.89 0.16 -45.14
N HIS A 145 3.60 0.66 -46.17
CA HIS A 145 3.47 0.19 -47.54
C HIS A 145 3.73 -1.31 -47.56
N VAL A 146 2.71 -2.10 -47.90
CA VAL A 146 2.89 -3.45 -48.40
C VAL A 146 3.37 -3.30 -49.84
N SER A 147 4.65 -3.59 -50.07
CA SER A 147 5.15 -3.82 -51.44
C SER A 147 4.47 -5.06 -51.98
N ALA A 148 3.76 -4.90 -53.10
CA ALA A 148 3.29 -6.00 -53.92
C ALA A 148 4.50 -6.81 -54.40
N ASN A 149 4.46 -8.13 -54.21
CA ASN A 149 4.96 -9.04 -55.22
C ASN A 149 3.77 -9.89 -55.66
N GLU A 150 3.51 -9.76 -56.95
CA GLU A 150 2.54 -10.50 -57.73
C GLU A 150 2.99 -11.97 -57.81
N ASP A 151 2.07 -12.89 -57.52
CA ASP A 151 1.82 -14.06 -58.35
C ASP A 151 0.51 -14.74 -57.91
N ASN A 152 -0.55 -14.41 -58.67
CA ASN A 152 -1.65 -15.26 -59.19
C ASN A 152 -1.99 -16.58 -58.43
N THR A 153 -3.24 -16.96 -58.16
CA THR A 153 -4.52 -16.66 -58.82
C THR A 153 -5.70 -17.14 -57.94
N MET A 154 -6.83 -16.47 -58.08
CA MET A 154 -8.12 -16.75 -57.42
C MET A 154 -8.76 -18.08 -57.87
N VAL A 155 -9.25 -18.92 -56.94
CA VAL A 155 -10.48 -19.73 -57.15
C VAL A 155 -11.21 -19.97 -55.81
N GLU A 156 -12.44 -19.44 -55.78
CA GLU A 156 -13.67 -19.84 -55.09
C GLU A 156 -13.76 -19.97 -53.55
N ARG A 157 -14.50 -19.00 -52.99
CA ARG A 157 -15.31 -19.14 -51.77
C ARG A 157 -16.32 -20.27 -51.94
N THR A 158 -16.19 -21.31 -51.11
CA THR A 158 -17.34 -22.09 -50.64
C THR A 158 -17.25 -22.18 -49.12
N ASP A 159 -18.17 -21.48 -48.45
CA ASP A 159 -18.48 -21.74 -47.04
C ASP A 159 -19.21 -23.09 -46.95
N PRO A 160 -18.84 -23.92 -45.96
CA PRO A 160 -19.88 -24.68 -45.29
C PRO A 160 -19.59 -24.74 -43.78
N TYR A 161 -20.11 -23.77 -43.02
CA TYR A 161 -20.34 -23.98 -41.60
C TYR A 161 -21.35 -25.12 -41.43
N ARG A 162 -20.84 -26.33 -41.22
CA ARG A 162 -21.60 -27.49 -40.78
C ARG A 162 -21.20 -27.79 -39.35
N GLY A 163 -22.19 -27.75 -38.46
CA GLY A 163 -22.01 -28.03 -37.04
C GLY A 163 -21.28 -29.35 -36.78
N GLY A 164 -20.13 -29.24 -36.14
CA GLY A 164 -19.41 -30.31 -35.49
C GLY A 164 -18.86 -29.73 -34.19
N GLU A 165 -19.04 -30.47 -33.10
CA GLU A 165 -18.49 -30.14 -31.79
C GLU A 165 -17.02 -29.74 -31.92
N ILE A 166 -16.70 -28.49 -31.61
CA ILE A 166 -15.31 -28.06 -31.52
C ILE A 166 -14.77 -28.73 -30.26
N ALA A 167 -14.06 -29.85 -30.44
CA ALA A 167 -13.21 -30.38 -29.38
C ALA A 167 -12.40 -29.20 -28.85
N ALA A 168 -12.58 -28.87 -27.56
CA ALA A 168 -11.87 -27.77 -26.93
C ALA A 168 -10.39 -27.93 -27.29
N PRO A 169 -9.74 -26.91 -27.90
CA PRO A 169 -8.34 -27.04 -28.26
C PRO A 169 -7.61 -27.42 -26.98
N GLN A 170 -6.98 -28.59 -26.98
CA GLN A 170 -6.02 -28.96 -25.95
C GLN A 170 -4.93 -27.89 -26.03
N LEU A 171 -5.08 -26.87 -25.17
CA LEU A 171 -4.06 -25.85 -24.96
C LEU A 171 -2.78 -26.62 -24.67
N ALA A 172 -1.83 -26.56 -25.61
CA ALA A 172 -0.51 -27.09 -25.38
C ALA A 172 -0.02 -26.57 -24.02
N PRO A 173 0.67 -27.39 -23.20
CA PRO A 173 1.17 -26.94 -21.92
C PRO A 173 1.91 -25.62 -22.14
N VAL A 174 1.44 -24.55 -21.50
CA VAL A 174 2.09 -23.24 -21.59
C VAL A 174 3.49 -23.43 -21.01
N GLU A 175 4.52 -23.47 -21.86
CA GLU A 175 5.90 -23.42 -21.42
C GLU A 175 6.07 -22.12 -20.62
N ARG A 176 6.14 -22.27 -19.30
CA ARG A 176 6.33 -21.13 -18.41
C ARG A 176 7.79 -20.67 -18.56
N SER A 177 8.00 -19.36 -18.61
CA SER A 177 9.36 -18.81 -18.64
C SER A 177 10.17 -19.33 -17.43
N PRO A 178 11.50 -19.45 -17.54
CA PRO A 178 12.35 -19.80 -16.40
C PRO A 178 12.17 -18.86 -15.20
N LEU A 179 11.88 -17.58 -15.46
CA LEU A 179 11.59 -16.59 -14.42
C LEU A 179 10.26 -16.88 -13.71
N ARG A 180 9.21 -17.26 -14.44
CA ARG A 180 7.89 -17.57 -13.87
C ARG A 180 7.96 -18.75 -12.91
N HIS A 181 8.71 -19.80 -13.26
CA HIS A 181 8.96 -20.92 -12.34
C HIS A 181 9.70 -20.49 -11.08
N ARG A 182 10.72 -19.63 -11.23
CA ARG A 182 11.47 -19.06 -10.11
C ARG A 182 10.58 -18.23 -9.19
N VAL A 183 9.77 -17.33 -9.76
CA VAL A 183 8.83 -16.46 -9.04
C VAL A 183 7.76 -17.26 -8.31
N GLU A 184 7.20 -18.30 -8.93
CA GLU A 184 6.21 -19.16 -8.27
C GLU A 184 6.82 -19.92 -7.09
N ARG A 185 8.02 -20.50 -7.24
CA ARG A 185 8.75 -21.14 -6.13
C ARG A 185 8.97 -20.15 -4.98
N ILE A 186 9.46 -18.95 -5.29
CA ILE A 186 9.70 -17.89 -4.31
C ILE A 186 8.42 -17.52 -3.58
N ARG A 187 7.29 -17.42 -4.27
CA ARG A 187 5.99 -17.16 -3.63
C ARG A 187 5.61 -18.26 -2.64
N GLN A 188 5.81 -19.54 -2.98
CA GLN A 188 5.52 -20.64 -2.06
C GLN A 188 6.43 -20.62 -0.83
N GLU A 189 7.72 -20.39 -1.05
CA GLU A 189 8.71 -20.21 0.02
C GLU A 189 8.35 -19.02 0.93
N TYR A 190 7.89 -17.91 0.35
CA TYR A 190 7.43 -16.72 1.06
C TYR A 190 6.23 -16.99 1.97
N LEU A 191 5.20 -17.68 1.46
CA LEU A 191 4.04 -18.06 2.26
C LEU A 191 4.44 -19.00 3.41
N ALA A 192 5.33 -19.95 3.14
CA ALA A 192 5.81 -20.88 4.17
C ALA A 192 6.62 -20.17 5.28
N VAL A 193 7.42 -19.15 4.92
CA VAL A 193 8.11 -18.31 5.92
C VAL A 193 7.10 -17.50 6.75
N ILE A 194 6.06 -16.93 6.14
CA ILE A 194 5.01 -16.22 6.89
C ILE A 194 4.34 -17.15 7.89
N GLU A 195 3.87 -18.31 7.44
CA GLU A 195 3.19 -19.29 8.30
C GLU A 195 4.08 -19.73 9.47
N ALA A 196 5.37 -19.91 9.23
CA ALA A 196 6.33 -20.27 10.28
C ALA A 196 6.56 -19.13 11.29
N VAL A 197 6.62 -17.88 10.84
CA VAL A 197 6.75 -16.72 11.73
C VAL A 197 5.45 -16.46 12.51
N GLU A 198 4.29 -16.71 11.91
CA GLU A 198 2.97 -16.59 12.55
C GLU A 198 2.77 -17.59 13.71
N GLN A 199 3.54 -18.68 13.76
CA GLN A 199 3.58 -19.58 14.92
C GLN A 199 4.21 -18.95 16.17
N VAL A 200 5.04 -17.91 15.98
CA VAL A 200 5.75 -17.21 17.06
C VAL A 200 5.15 -15.83 17.31
N ILE A 201 4.71 -15.15 16.25
CA ILE A 201 4.18 -13.79 16.30
C ILE A 201 2.70 -13.79 15.93
N VAL A 202 1.85 -13.41 16.88
CA VAL A 202 0.41 -13.40 16.70
C VAL A 202 -0.07 -12.06 16.13
N GLY A 203 -0.97 -12.11 15.13
CA GLY A 203 -1.73 -10.93 14.68
C GLY A 203 -0.93 -9.85 13.95
N LYS A 204 0.29 -10.16 13.47
CA LYS A 204 1.17 -9.18 12.80
C LYS A 204 1.56 -9.56 11.38
N ARG A 205 0.68 -10.27 10.66
CA ARG A 205 0.92 -10.71 9.28
C ARG A 205 1.38 -9.56 8.39
N ASP A 206 0.66 -8.44 8.37
CA ASP A 206 1.01 -7.27 7.55
C ASP A 206 2.43 -6.76 7.80
N VAL A 207 2.88 -6.77 9.07
CA VAL A 207 4.24 -6.34 9.44
C VAL A 207 5.26 -7.34 8.92
N ILE A 208 5.00 -8.64 9.05
CA ILE A 208 5.87 -9.71 8.54
C ILE A 208 6.01 -9.58 7.02
N GLU A 209 4.91 -9.38 6.30
CA GLU A 209 4.89 -9.22 4.84
C GLU A 209 5.70 -7.99 4.39
N ARG A 210 5.53 -6.85 5.06
CA ARG A 210 6.27 -5.61 4.77
C ARG A 210 7.77 -5.74 5.07
N VAL A 211 8.13 -6.39 6.18
CA VAL A 211 9.52 -6.68 6.53
C VAL A 211 10.15 -7.58 5.47
N LEU A 212 9.52 -8.70 5.12
CA LEU A 212 10.02 -9.61 4.09
C LEU A 212 10.15 -8.92 2.72
N THR A 213 9.20 -8.07 2.37
CA THR A 213 9.25 -7.24 1.15
C THR A 213 10.49 -6.36 1.13
N ALA A 214 10.78 -5.66 2.23
CA ALA A 214 11.98 -4.83 2.35
C ALA A 214 13.27 -5.68 2.31
N MET A 215 13.32 -6.80 3.03
CA MET A 215 14.50 -7.67 3.09
C MET A 215 14.84 -8.28 1.72
N ALA A 216 13.82 -8.77 0.99
CA ALA A 216 13.98 -9.29 -0.37
C ALA A 216 14.45 -8.19 -1.34
N ALA A 217 13.99 -6.95 -1.15
CA ALA A 217 14.48 -5.78 -1.89
C ALA A 217 15.89 -5.30 -1.47
N ARG A 218 16.56 -6.01 -0.55
CA ARG A 218 17.86 -5.65 0.05
C ARG A 218 17.83 -4.37 0.90
N GLY A 219 16.67 -4.01 1.43
CA GLY A 219 16.45 -2.78 2.19
C GLY A 219 16.43 -2.98 3.70
N HIS A 220 16.98 -2.02 4.44
CA HIS A 220 16.90 -1.97 5.90
C HIS A 220 15.56 -1.44 6.41
N VAL A 221 15.14 -1.93 7.58
CA VAL A 221 13.84 -1.61 8.18
C VAL A 221 14.05 -0.75 9.42
N LEU A 222 13.30 0.33 9.53
CA LEU A 222 13.23 1.16 10.72
C LEU A 222 11.88 0.95 11.42
N LEU A 223 11.90 0.42 12.63
CA LEU A 223 10.73 0.11 13.44
C LEU A 223 10.52 1.20 14.49
N VAL A 224 9.52 2.05 14.26
CA VAL A 224 9.06 3.02 15.25
C VAL A 224 8.12 2.30 16.19
N ASP A 225 8.47 2.19 17.48
CA ASP A 225 7.47 1.64 18.42
C ASP A 225 7.78 1.87 19.88
N VAL A 226 6.76 1.55 20.68
CA VAL A 226 6.81 1.31 22.11
C VAL A 226 7.48 -0.04 22.44
N PRO A 227 8.15 -0.14 23.60
CA PRO A 227 8.82 -1.37 24.03
C PRO A 227 7.81 -2.52 24.26
N GLY A 228 8.24 -3.76 24.03
CA GLY A 228 7.47 -4.97 24.37
C GLY A 228 6.61 -5.58 23.27
N VAL A 229 6.51 -4.98 22.09
CA VAL A 229 5.67 -5.43 20.94
C VAL A 229 6.25 -6.59 20.11
N GLY A 230 7.10 -7.44 20.69
CA GLY A 230 7.58 -8.65 20.02
C GLY A 230 8.63 -8.47 18.92
N LYS A 231 9.25 -7.28 18.75
CA LYS A 231 10.30 -7.02 17.74
C LYS A 231 11.45 -8.03 17.76
N THR A 232 11.93 -8.36 18.96
CA THR A 232 13.00 -9.35 19.12
C THR A 232 12.56 -10.74 18.70
N GLN A 233 11.31 -11.11 19.00
CA GLN A 233 10.76 -12.40 18.59
C GLN A 233 10.60 -12.46 17.06
N LEU A 234 10.14 -11.36 16.44
CA LEU A 234 10.01 -11.27 14.97
C LEU A 234 11.35 -11.51 14.29
N CYS A 235 12.41 -10.82 14.72
CA CYS A 235 13.74 -10.96 14.12
C CYS A 235 14.31 -12.37 14.31
N LYS A 236 14.13 -12.96 15.50
CA LYS A 236 14.58 -14.33 15.79
C LYS A 236 13.79 -15.37 14.98
N ALA A 237 12.48 -15.21 14.85
CA ALA A 237 11.62 -16.09 14.07
C ALA A 237 11.98 -16.04 12.58
N LEU A 238 12.20 -14.85 12.03
CA LEU A 238 12.69 -14.68 10.65
C LEU A 238 14.05 -15.35 10.46
N ALA A 239 14.99 -15.15 11.38
CA ALA A 239 16.32 -15.72 11.28
C ALA A 239 16.28 -17.26 11.29
N ALA A 240 15.49 -17.83 12.22
CA ALA A 240 15.29 -19.26 12.33
C ALA A 240 14.57 -19.84 11.09
N ALA A 241 13.52 -19.20 10.60
CA ALA A 241 12.77 -19.67 9.43
C ALA A 241 13.60 -19.66 8.13
N ILE A 242 14.59 -18.77 8.02
CA ILE A 242 15.41 -18.56 6.81
C ILE A 242 16.81 -19.22 6.91
N GLU A 243 17.08 -20.00 7.97
CA GLU A 243 18.41 -20.60 8.20
C GLU A 243 19.54 -19.56 8.25
N THR A 244 19.31 -18.46 8.96
CA THR A 244 20.25 -17.35 9.08
C THR A 244 20.59 -17.04 10.53
N SER A 245 21.74 -16.43 10.76
CA SER A 245 22.15 -16.02 12.12
C SER A 245 21.46 -14.72 12.55
N PHE A 246 21.22 -14.62 13.85
CA PHE A 246 20.63 -13.45 14.49
C PHE A 246 21.64 -12.78 15.43
N GLY A 247 21.74 -11.45 15.32
CA GLY A 247 22.50 -10.60 16.22
C GLY A 247 21.60 -9.53 16.81
N ARG A 248 21.94 -9.05 18.01
CA ARG A 248 21.24 -7.97 18.68
C ARG A 248 22.24 -6.99 19.27
N ILE A 249 21.97 -5.70 19.08
CA ILE A 249 22.69 -4.61 19.71
C ILE A 249 21.67 -3.75 20.41
N GLN A 250 21.91 -3.48 21.69
CA GLN A 250 21.19 -2.45 22.42
C GLN A 250 22.01 -1.18 22.37
N PHE A 251 21.50 -0.13 21.74
CA PHE A 251 22.20 1.16 21.69
C PHE A 251 22.05 1.86 23.04
N THR A 252 23.19 2.21 23.62
CA THR A 252 23.29 2.95 24.88
C THR A 252 24.24 4.14 24.72
N PRO A 253 24.17 5.17 25.58
CA PRO A 253 25.03 6.35 25.45
C PRO A 253 26.54 6.06 25.53
N ASP A 254 26.91 4.99 26.22
CA ASP A 254 28.28 4.51 26.44
C ASP A 254 28.78 3.54 25.36
N LEU A 255 27.91 3.07 24.46
CA LEU A 255 28.26 2.12 23.42
C LEU A 255 29.29 2.71 22.45
N LEU A 256 30.43 2.04 22.28
CA LEU A 256 31.49 2.47 21.39
C LEU A 256 31.33 1.83 19.99
N PRO A 257 31.85 2.49 18.93
CA PRO A 257 31.87 1.89 17.59
C PRO A 257 32.50 0.49 17.56
N MET A 258 33.57 0.28 18.33
CA MET A 258 34.28 -1.01 18.39
C MET A 258 33.45 -2.15 18.99
N ASP A 259 32.48 -1.84 19.87
CA ASP A 259 31.58 -2.84 20.44
C ASP A 259 30.58 -3.36 19.40
N ILE A 260 30.40 -2.62 18.30
CA ILE A 260 29.52 -2.94 17.17
C ILE A 260 30.32 -3.62 16.06
N THR A 261 31.44 -3.01 15.67
CA THR A 261 32.31 -3.46 14.57
C THR A 261 33.21 -4.63 14.93
N GLY A 262 33.48 -4.84 16.22
CA GLY A 262 34.54 -5.72 16.67
C GLY A 262 35.87 -4.99 16.79
N ALA A 263 36.83 -5.67 17.40
CA ALA A 263 38.14 -5.14 17.71
C ALA A 263 39.21 -6.23 17.69
N ASN A 264 40.45 -5.84 17.49
CA ASN A 264 41.60 -6.71 17.69
C ASN A 264 41.88 -6.86 19.18
N VAL A 265 41.75 -8.08 19.70
CA VAL A 265 41.99 -8.41 21.10
C VAL A 265 43.29 -9.20 21.20
N PHE A 266 44.17 -8.78 22.10
CA PHE A 266 45.43 -9.47 22.36
C PHE A 266 45.17 -10.81 23.05
N ASP A 267 45.56 -11.91 22.41
CA ASP A 267 45.53 -13.24 23.01
C ASP A 267 46.83 -13.49 23.79
N MET A 268 46.72 -13.68 25.10
CA MET A 268 47.88 -13.90 25.97
C MET A 268 48.60 -15.23 25.71
N ARG A 269 47.95 -16.21 25.07
CA ARG A 269 48.56 -17.51 24.76
C ARG A 269 49.52 -17.40 23.60
N ASP A 270 49.05 -16.80 22.52
CA ASP A 270 49.80 -16.71 21.26
C ASP A 270 50.62 -15.41 21.17
N LYS A 271 50.39 -14.46 22.08
CA LYS A 271 50.98 -13.11 22.11
C LYS A 271 50.75 -12.33 20.82
N GLU A 272 49.61 -12.59 20.17
CA GLU A 272 49.18 -11.95 18.93
C GLU A 272 47.82 -11.27 19.11
N PHE A 273 47.54 -10.27 18.27
CA PHE A 273 46.23 -9.63 18.21
C PHE A 273 45.33 -10.41 17.25
N HIS A 274 44.19 -10.90 17.75
CA HIS A 274 43.18 -11.57 16.94
C HIS A 274 41.93 -10.72 16.83
N PHE A 275 41.41 -10.60 15.61
CA PHE A 275 40.15 -9.94 15.37
C PHE A 275 39.01 -10.72 16.04
N ARG A 276 38.31 -10.06 16.95
CA ARG A 276 37.07 -10.55 17.55
C ARG A 276 35.91 -9.84 16.86
N PRO A 277 35.12 -10.56 16.03
CA PRO A 277 34.01 -9.95 15.31
C PRO A 277 32.96 -9.43 16.28
N GLY A 278 32.45 -8.22 16.01
CA GLY A 278 31.33 -7.65 16.74
C GLY A 278 29.98 -8.24 16.31
N PRO A 279 28.88 -7.80 16.94
CA PRO A 279 27.52 -8.24 16.65
C PRO A 279 27.05 -7.92 15.22
N LEU A 280 27.75 -7.07 14.47
CA LEU A 280 27.49 -6.84 13.05
C LEU A 280 27.68 -8.09 12.18
N PHE A 281 28.55 -9.03 12.59
CA PHE A 281 28.84 -10.26 11.83
C PHE A 281 27.72 -11.30 12.03
N THR A 282 26.54 -10.93 11.54
CA THR A 282 25.31 -11.72 11.54
C THR A 282 24.58 -11.53 10.22
N HIS A 283 23.53 -12.29 9.97
CA HIS A 283 22.69 -12.09 8.79
C HIS A 283 21.54 -11.13 9.08
N ILE A 284 20.83 -11.34 10.19
CA ILE A 284 19.75 -10.46 10.66
C ILE A 284 20.20 -9.80 11.96
N LEU A 285 20.20 -8.47 11.97
CA LEU A 285 20.61 -7.65 13.10
C LEU A 285 19.41 -6.84 13.62
N LEU A 286 19.08 -7.02 14.89
CA LEU A 286 18.21 -6.08 15.62
C LEU A 286 19.07 -5.01 16.29
N ALA A 287 18.94 -3.77 15.85
CA ALA A 287 19.59 -2.60 16.46
C ALA A 287 18.56 -1.82 17.28
N ASP A 288 18.47 -2.13 18.58
CA ASP A 288 17.49 -1.51 19.47
C ASP A 288 17.89 -0.11 19.90
N GLU A 289 16.94 0.82 19.85
CA GLU A 289 17.04 2.20 20.35
C GLU A 289 18.21 2.98 19.77
N ILE A 290 18.39 2.94 18.44
CA ILE A 290 19.53 3.56 17.75
C ILE A 290 19.71 5.05 18.08
N ASN A 291 18.64 5.74 18.48
CA ASN A 291 18.65 7.13 18.92
C ASN A 291 19.27 7.36 20.32
N ARG A 292 19.69 6.33 21.06
CA ARG A 292 20.33 6.47 22.38
C ARG A 292 21.86 6.53 22.33
N ALA A 293 22.49 6.03 21.27
CA ALA A 293 23.96 6.10 21.16
C ALA A 293 24.42 7.40 20.53
N THR A 294 25.70 7.72 20.76
CA THR A 294 26.34 8.92 20.19
C THR A 294 26.29 8.92 18.66
N PRO A 295 26.36 10.10 18.00
CA PRO A 295 26.38 10.19 16.53
C PRO A 295 27.51 9.38 15.89
N LYS A 296 28.66 9.24 16.56
CA LYS A 296 29.78 8.43 16.07
C LYS A 296 29.43 6.94 16.01
N THR A 297 28.79 6.43 17.06
CA THR A 297 28.34 5.02 17.15
C THR A 297 27.20 4.74 16.17
N GLN A 298 26.24 5.67 16.01
CA GLN A 298 25.21 5.59 14.97
C GLN A 298 25.83 5.51 13.57
N SER A 299 26.82 6.36 13.29
CA SER A 299 27.49 6.41 11.99
C SER A 299 28.21 5.11 11.65
N ALA A 300 28.81 4.44 12.65
CA ALA A 300 29.47 3.15 12.45
C ALA A 300 28.50 2.06 11.93
N LEU A 301 27.29 1.97 12.50
CA LEU A 301 26.27 1.05 11.98
C LEU A 301 25.82 1.44 10.57
N LEU A 302 25.58 2.73 10.34
CA LEU A 302 25.02 3.23 9.08
C LEU A 302 26.01 3.16 7.90
N GLU A 303 27.30 3.29 8.17
CA GLU A 303 28.37 3.06 7.19
C GLU A 303 28.37 1.60 6.76
N VAL A 304 28.31 0.68 7.72
CA VAL A 304 28.29 -0.76 7.47
C VAL A 304 27.05 -1.21 6.69
N MET A 305 25.90 -0.58 6.92
CA MET A 305 24.68 -0.80 6.14
C MET A 305 24.88 -0.52 4.63
N GLU A 306 25.71 0.47 4.29
CA GLU A 306 25.98 0.85 2.89
C GLU A 306 27.14 0.02 2.31
N GLU A 307 28.26 -0.06 3.02
CA GLU A 307 29.52 -0.64 2.52
C GLU A 307 29.57 -2.16 2.65
N ARG A 308 28.76 -2.76 3.54
CA ARG A 308 28.74 -4.21 3.84
C ARG A 308 30.10 -4.79 4.25
N CYS A 309 30.99 -3.94 4.76
CA CYS A 309 32.26 -4.34 5.30
C CYS A 309 32.63 -3.44 6.48
N VAL A 310 33.59 -3.91 7.27
CA VAL A 310 34.14 -3.21 8.41
C VAL A 310 35.65 -3.19 8.24
N THR A 311 36.29 -2.04 8.41
CA THR A 311 37.76 -1.96 8.42
C THR A 311 38.26 -1.69 9.83
N VAL A 312 39.08 -2.60 10.36
CA VAL A 312 39.71 -2.47 11.69
C VAL A 312 41.22 -2.61 11.51
N ASP A 313 41.97 -1.63 12.02
CA ASP A 313 43.44 -1.56 11.93
C ASP A 313 44.01 -1.81 10.51
N GLY A 314 43.33 -1.28 9.49
CA GLY A 314 43.72 -1.40 8.08
C GLY A 314 43.34 -2.72 7.42
N VAL A 315 42.71 -3.66 8.14
CA VAL A 315 42.20 -4.92 7.58
C VAL A 315 40.69 -4.81 7.38
N THR A 316 40.24 -5.05 6.15
CA THR A 316 38.81 -5.04 5.81
C THR A 316 38.21 -6.44 5.94
N HIS A 317 37.17 -6.54 6.76
CA HIS A 317 36.37 -7.73 6.97
C HIS A 317 35.00 -7.55 6.29
N ARG A 318 34.65 -8.47 5.39
CA ARG A 318 33.33 -8.45 4.71
C ARG A 318 32.27 -9.13 5.56
N LEU A 319 31.06 -8.60 5.50
CA LEU A 319 29.90 -9.23 6.12
C LEU A 319 29.37 -10.36 5.24
N GLU A 320 28.82 -11.39 5.87
CA GLU A 320 28.14 -12.47 5.17
C GLU A 320 26.79 -11.99 4.62
N GLU A 321 26.43 -12.43 3.41
CA GLU A 321 25.11 -12.14 2.83
C GLU A 321 24.08 -13.22 3.21
N PRO A 322 22.81 -12.85 3.44
CA PRO A 322 22.28 -11.47 3.51
C PRO A 322 22.65 -10.76 4.81
N PHE A 323 23.05 -9.49 4.76
CA PHE A 323 23.13 -8.61 5.93
C PHE A 323 21.93 -7.66 5.97
N GLN A 324 21.15 -7.74 7.04
CA GLN A 324 19.87 -7.08 7.18
C GLN A 324 19.73 -6.44 8.56
N VAL A 325 19.58 -5.11 8.60
CA VAL A 325 19.30 -4.37 9.83
C VAL A 325 17.80 -4.11 9.98
N LEU A 326 17.27 -4.44 11.15
CA LEU A 326 16.01 -3.96 11.69
C LEU A 326 16.35 -3.07 12.88
N ALA A 327 16.29 -1.75 12.68
CA ALA A 327 16.60 -0.79 13.73
C ALA A 327 15.33 -0.33 14.43
N THR A 328 15.41 0.02 15.72
CA THR A 328 14.29 0.57 16.46
C THR A 328 14.59 1.97 16.97
N MET A 329 13.59 2.83 16.93
CA MET A 329 13.64 4.17 17.52
C MET A 329 12.49 4.32 18.49
N ASN A 330 12.79 4.79 19.70
CA ASN A 330 11.76 5.16 20.66
C ASN A 330 11.47 6.67 20.53
N PRO A 331 10.25 7.09 20.16
CA PRO A 331 9.92 8.50 19.95
C PRO A 331 9.77 9.33 21.24
N ILE A 332 9.64 8.69 22.41
CA ILE A 332 9.17 9.34 23.65
C ILE A 332 10.29 9.72 24.62
N ASP A 333 11.56 9.39 24.37
CA ASP A 333 12.58 9.59 25.40
C ASP A 333 13.02 11.08 25.56
N HIS A 334 13.01 11.56 26.80
CA HIS A 334 13.14 12.99 27.14
C HIS A 334 14.56 13.41 27.57
N GLN A 335 15.48 12.47 27.82
CA GLN A 335 16.86 12.78 28.23
C GLN A 335 17.85 11.79 27.58
N GLY A 336 18.93 12.31 26.97
CA GLY A 336 20.04 11.48 26.49
C GLY A 336 19.88 10.83 25.10
N THR A 337 18.94 11.28 24.27
CA THR A 337 18.81 10.79 22.88
C THR A 337 19.41 11.73 21.84
N TYR A 338 20.07 11.15 20.85
CA TYR A 338 20.60 11.79 19.66
C TYR A 338 19.67 11.49 18.47
N ALA A 339 18.97 12.51 17.98
CA ALA A 339 18.12 12.38 16.81
C ALA A 339 18.95 12.02 15.57
N LEU A 340 18.48 11.06 14.77
CA LEU A 340 19.11 10.74 13.50
C LEU A 340 18.79 11.85 12.48
N PRO A 341 19.80 12.45 11.84
CA PRO A 341 19.60 13.36 10.72
C PRO A 341 18.79 12.71 9.59
N ALA A 342 18.06 13.52 8.82
CA ALA A 342 17.27 13.04 7.68
C ALA A 342 18.07 12.16 6.71
N ALA A 343 19.32 12.55 6.42
CA ALA A 343 20.24 11.80 5.58
C ALA A 343 20.59 10.40 6.13
N GLN A 344 20.51 10.19 7.45
CA GLN A 344 20.73 8.89 8.08
C GLN A 344 19.46 8.02 8.02
N ILE A 345 18.30 8.61 8.28
CA ILE A 345 17.00 7.91 8.18
C ILE A 345 16.74 7.48 6.73
N ASP A 346 17.19 8.25 5.73
CA ASP A 346 17.06 7.91 4.30
C ASP A 346 17.76 6.59 3.90
N ARG A 347 18.69 6.08 4.73
CA ARG A 347 19.34 4.77 4.55
C ARG A 347 18.41 3.58 4.79
N PHE A 348 17.34 3.77 5.56
CA PHE A 348 16.33 2.74 5.78
C PHE A 348 15.34 2.74 4.62
N MET A 349 15.11 1.58 4.02
CA MET A 349 14.19 1.45 2.89
C MET A 349 12.76 1.76 3.33
N VAL A 350 12.33 1.16 4.43
CA VAL A 350 10.98 1.31 4.99
C VAL A 350 11.02 1.76 6.45
N MET A 351 10.02 2.54 6.84
CA MET A 351 9.68 2.84 8.23
C MET A 351 8.33 2.22 8.57
N LEU A 352 8.29 1.33 9.56
CA LEU A 352 7.10 0.59 9.96
C LEU A 352 6.75 0.85 11.43
N GLU A 353 5.45 0.76 11.73
CA GLU A 353 4.88 0.78 13.07
C GLU A 353 4.26 -0.60 13.33
N ILE A 354 4.61 -1.27 14.43
CA ILE A 354 4.06 -2.60 14.76
C ILE A 354 2.82 -2.44 15.64
N GLY A 355 2.87 -1.52 16.61
CA GLY A 355 1.76 -1.22 17.52
C GLY A 355 1.41 -2.39 18.45
N TYR A 356 0.53 -2.15 19.42
CA TYR A 356 0.08 -3.20 20.33
C TYR A 356 -0.74 -4.29 19.59
N PRO A 357 -0.70 -5.55 20.06
CA PRO A 357 -1.62 -6.59 19.59
C PRO A 357 -3.08 -6.18 19.89
N THR A 358 -4.04 -6.77 19.16
CA THR A 358 -5.45 -6.68 19.56
C THR A 358 -5.67 -7.43 20.88
N PRO A 359 -6.74 -7.17 21.65
CA PRO A 359 -7.00 -7.91 22.89
C PRO A 359 -7.02 -9.44 22.70
N ASP A 360 -7.60 -9.92 21.60
CA ASP A 360 -7.63 -11.34 21.27
C ASP A 360 -6.24 -11.89 20.90
N ASP A 361 -5.43 -11.12 20.17
CA ASP A 361 -4.04 -11.45 19.91
C ASP A 361 -3.22 -11.46 21.20
N GLU A 362 -3.48 -10.53 22.12
CA GLU A 362 -2.76 -10.41 23.38
C GLU A 362 -3.05 -11.60 24.30
N VAL A 363 -4.30 -12.06 24.37
CA VAL A 363 -4.67 -13.31 25.06
C VAL A 363 -3.91 -14.49 24.45
N ARG A 364 -3.86 -14.61 23.13
CA ARG A 364 -3.08 -15.66 22.47
C ARG A 364 -1.60 -15.57 22.81
N VAL A 365 -1.01 -14.37 22.81
CA VAL A 365 0.38 -14.14 23.22
C VAL A 365 0.62 -14.60 24.66
N LEU A 366 -0.33 -14.37 25.58
CA LEU A 366 -0.26 -14.90 26.95
C LEU A 366 -0.26 -16.43 26.97
N ASP A 367 -1.18 -17.08 26.23
CA ASP A 367 -1.23 -18.54 26.13
C ASP A 367 0.10 -19.12 25.61
N TYR A 368 0.71 -18.47 24.62
CA TYR A 368 2.01 -18.87 24.07
C TYR A 368 3.17 -18.74 25.08
N HIS A 369 3.20 -17.65 25.85
CA HIS A 369 4.29 -17.39 26.80
C HIS A 369 4.13 -18.12 28.13
N LEU A 370 2.92 -18.47 28.53
CA LEU A 370 2.63 -19.28 29.71
C LEU A 370 2.76 -20.79 29.46
N GLY A 371 2.85 -21.20 28.19
CA GLY A 371 3.09 -22.59 27.79
C GLY A 371 4.47 -23.13 28.20
N VAL A 372 4.59 -24.47 28.29
CA VAL A 372 5.81 -25.17 28.75
C VAL A 372 6.96 -25.09 27.73
N VAL A 373 6.66 -24.92 26.44
CA VAL A 373 7.64 -24.90 25.35
C VAL A 373 7.50 -23.61 24.56
N SER A 374 8.60 -22.87 24.39
CA SER A 374 8.62 -21.67 23.55
C SER A 374 8.47 -22.04 22.07
N PRO A 375 7.49 -21.48 21.34
CA PRO A 375 7.29 -21.75 19.90
C PRO A 375 8.54 -21.48 19.06
N LEU A 376 9.32 -20.46 19.44
CA LEU A 376 10.57 -20.12 18.78
C LEU A 376 11.62 -21.25 18.91
N ALA A 377 11.66 -21.96 20.04
CA ALA A 377 12.62 -23.05 20.24
C ALA A 377 12.29 -24.28 19.40
N SER A 378 11.01 -24.48 19.04
CA SER A 378 10.56 -25.55 18.15
C SER A 378 10.61 -25.19 16.67
N LEU A 379 10.84 -23.91 16.34
CA LEU A 379 10.82 -23.42 14.97
C LEU A 379 12.01 -23.99 14.18
N LYS A 380 11.71 -24.71 13.10
CA LYS A 380 12.72 -25.25 12.18
C LYS A 380 12.86 -24.34 10.96
N PRO A 381 14.05 -24.29 10.34
CA PRO A 381 14.21 -23.60 9.07
C PRO A 381 13.26 -24.16 8.01
N VAL A 382 12.60 -23.25 7.30
CA VAL A 382 11.67 -23.56 6.22
C VAL A 382 12.34 -23.38 4.87
N ILE A 383 13.23 -22.40 4.78
CA ILE A 383 14.05 -22.15 3.60
C ILE A 383 15.51 -22.01 4.01
N SER A 384 16.42 -22.28 3.09
CA SER A 384 17.84 -22.07 3.32
C SER A 384 18.25 -20.62 3.05
N ARG A 385 19.40 -20.23 3.61
CA ARG A 385 20.05 -18.95 3.29
C ARG A 385 20.24 -18.75 1.78
N ALA A 386 20.63 -19.81 1.06
CA ALA A 386 20.86 -19.75 -0.38
C ALA A 386 19.55 -19.47 -1.15
N ALA A 387 18.43 -20.07 -0.73
CA ALA A 387 17.12 -19.78 -1.30
C ALA A 387 16.71 -18.31 -1.07
N PHE A 388 17.00 -17.75 0.11
CA PHE A 388 16.70 -16.34 0.35
C PHE A 388 17.61 -15.38 -0.44
N ILE A 389 18.87 -15.73 -0.66
CA ILE A 389 19.76 -14.97 -1.57
C ILE A 389 19.17 -14.96 -2.99
N ASP A 390 18.65 -16.10 -3.44
CA ASP A 390 17.99 -16.23 -4.74
C ASP A 390 16.76 -15.28 -4.88
N TRP A 391 16.00 -15.05 -3.80
CA TRP A 391 14.94 -14.03 -3.81
C TRP A 391 15.51 -12.65 -4.13
N ARG A 392 16.59 -12.26 -3.42
CA ARG A 392 17.24 -10.94 -3.56
C ARG A 392 17.88 -10.73 -4.92
N GLU A 393 18.25 -11.80 -5.62
CA GLU A 393 18.75 -11.78 -6.99
C GLU A 393 17.62 -11.77 -8.03
N THR A 394 16.43 -12.23 -7.67
CA THR A 394 15.26 -12.25 -8.56
C THR A 394 14.53 -10.92 -8.60
N VAL A 395 14.47 -10.17 -7.49
CA VAL A 395 13.80 -8.85 -7.44
C VAL A 395 14.18 -7.92 -8.60
N PRO A 396 15.48 -7.75 -8.97
CA PRO A 396 15.85 -6.86 -10.07
C PRO A 396 15.37 -7.32 -11.46
N LEU A 397 15.05 -8.62 -11.62
CA LEU A 397 14.59 -9.21 -12.88
C LEU A 397 13.10 -8.94 -13.14
N ILE A 398 12.34 -8.55 -12.12
CA ILE A 398 10.92 -8.22 -12.24
C ILE A 398 10.74 -6.99 -13.13
N HIS A 399 9.88 -7.09 -14.14
CA HIS A 399 9.75 -6.05 -15.15
C HIS A 399 9.11 -4.78 -14.57
N VAL A 400 9.68 -3.61 -14.90
CA VAL A 400 9.10 -2.29 -14.63
C VAL A 400 9.03 -1.53 -15.94
N THR A 401 7.80 -1.24 -16.38
CA THR A 401 7.57 -0.56 -17.66
C THR A 401 8.09 0.88 -17.61
N PRO A 402 8.47 1.47 -18.76
CA PRO A 402 8.82 2.89 -18.84
C PRO A 402 7.74 3.82 -18.28
N GLU A 403 6.46 3.46 -18.45
CA GLU A 403 5.31 4.24 -17.98
C GLU A 403 5.28 4.30 -16.46
N ILE A 404 5.50 3.16 -15.79
CA ILE A 404 5.57 3.08 -14.33
C ILE A 404 6.76 3.88 -13.81
N LYS A 405 7.92 3.79 -14.47
CA LYS A 405 9.11 4.58 -14.11
C LYS A 405 8.84 6.09 -14.22
N ARG A 406 8.24 6.54 -15.33
CA ARG A 406 7.86 7.94 -15.53
C ARG A 406 6.85 8.39 -14.46
N ALA A 407 5.78 7.63 -14.24
CA ALA A 407 4.77 7.95 -13.23
C ALA A 407 5.37 8.05 -11.81
N THR A 408 6.30 7.15 -11.47
CA THR A 408 7.04 7.20 -10.18
C THR A 408 7.83 8.50 -10.06
N VAL A 409 8.59 8.86 -11.09
CA VAL A 409 9.40 10.08 -11.11
C VAL A 409 8.53 11.34 -11.08
N ASP A 410 7.45 11.35 -11.85
CA ASP A 410 6.50 12.48 -11.91
C ASP A 410 5.82 12.71 -10.57
N TYR A 411 5.44 11.63 -9.88
CA TYR A 411 4.88 11.69 -8.52
C TYR A 411 5.88 12.28 -7.52
N ILE A 412 7.11 11.77 -7.50
CA ILE A 412 8.17 12.26 -6.61
C ILE A 412 8.51 13.73 -6.92
N ASN A 413 8.57 14.11 -8.20
CA ASN A 413 8.79 15.50 -8.59
C ASN A 413 7.61 16.40 -8.21
N GLY A 414 6.38 15.88 -8.24
CA GLY A 414 5.21 16.55 -7.67
C GLY A 414 5.41 16.85 -6.20
N LEU A 415 5.78 15.84 -5.41
CA LEU A 415 6.04 15.98 -3.97
C LEU A 415 7.19 16.97 -3.68
N ARG A 416 8.26 16.94 -4.46
CA ARG A 416 9.39 17.89 -4.34
C ARG A 416 8.97 19.33 -4.61
N ARG A 417 8.06 19.57 -5.56
CA ARG A 417 7.55 20.92 -5.86
C ARG A 417 6.65 21.48 -4.77
N THR A 418 5.94 20.61 -4.06
CA THR A 418 5.05 21.01 -2.96
C THR A 418 5.78 21.14 -1.62
N ALA A 419 7.03 20.68 -1.53
CA ALA A 419 7.81 20.79 -0.32
C ALA A 419 8.49 22.16 -0.25
N GLU A 420 8.22 22.92 0.81
CA GLU A 420 8.78 24.26 1.04
C GLU A 420 10.31 24.25 1.21
N ASP A 421 10.90 23.11 1.60
CA ASP A 421 12.34 22.91 1.79
C ASP A 421 13.10 22.50 0.51
N GLY A 422 12.38 22.23 -0.59
CA GLY A 422 12.94 21.88 -1.91
C GLY A 422 13.74 20.57 -2.00
N HIS A 423 13.90 19.81 -0.91
CA HIS A 423 14.90 18.73 -0.81
C HIS A 423 14.42 17.42 -0.17
N SER A 424 13.12 17.27 0.12
CA SER A 424 12.70 16.22 1.06
C SER A 424 12.92 14.79 0.56
N ILE A 425 12.77 14.52 -0.75
CA ILE A 425 12.82 13.15 -1.29
C ILE A 425 14.02 12.91 -2.19
N SER A 426 14.99 12.12 -1.72
CA SER A 426 16.22 11.78 -2.44
C SER A 426 15.97 10.87 -3.66
N PRO A 427 16.88 10.82 -4.65
CA PRO A 427 16.83 9.81 -5.72
C PRO A 427 16.89 8.36 -5.18
N ARG A 428 17.52 8.16 -4.02
CA ARG A 428 17.54 6.87 -3.31
C ARG A 428 16.13 6.45 -2.92
N ALA A 429 15.28 7.37 -2.49
CA ALA A 429 13.87 7.11 -2.20
C ALA A 429 13.13 6.54 -3.42
N THR A 430 13.33 7.15 -4.60
CA THR A 430 12.71 6.70 -5.85
C THR A 430 13.16 5.29 -6.19
N LEU A 431 14.45 5.00 -6.07
CA LEU A 431 14.98 3.65 -6.30
C LEU A 431 14.44 2.63 -5.28
N ALA A 432 14.44 2.99 -3.99
CA ALA A 432 13.91 2.17 -2.92
C ALA A 432 12.43 1.83 -3.15
N TRP A 433 11.64 2.80 -3.59
CA TRP A 433 10.22 2.63 -3.85
C TRP A 433 9.96 1.64 -5.01
N VAL A 434 10.70 1.78 -6.10
CA VAL A 434 10.61 0.83 -7.24
C VAL A 434 11.09 -0.56 -6.84
N ARG A 435 12.19 -0.68 -6.09
CA ARG A 435 12.73 -1.98 -5.64
C ARG A 435 11.78 -2.69 -4.66
N ALA A 436 11.18 -1.96 -3.73
CA ALA A 436 10.15 -2.50 -2.84
C ALA A 436 8.92 -2.96 -3.64
N SER A 437 8.52 -2.21 -4.68
CA SER A 437 7.41 -2.59 -5.56
C SER A 437 7.71 -3.84 -6.39
N GLN A 438 8.93 -3.98 -6.92
CA GLN A 438 9.39 -5.20 -7.59
C GLN A 438 9.38 -6.41 -6.66
N SER A 439 9.85 -6.21 -5.42
CA SER A 439 9.82 -7.24 -4.38
C SER A 439 8.39 -7.68 -4.07
N ARG A 440 7.47 -6.73 -3.83
CA ARG A 440 6.06 -7.05 -3.61
C ARG A 440 5.45 -7.81 -4.79
N ALA A 441 5.69 -7.38 -6.02
CA ALA A 441 5.20 -8.05 -7.21
C ALA A 441 5.71 -9.50 -7.28
N MET A 442 7.01 -9.72 -7.06
CA MET A 442 7.62 -11.06 -7.01
C MET A 442 7.00 -11.94 -5.93
N LEU A 443 6.89 -11.45 -4.70
CA LEU A 443 6.31 -12.19 -3.57
C LEU A 443 4.81 -12.47 -3.79
N SER A 444 4.15 -11.64 -4.58
CA SER A 444 2.77 -11.87 -5.07
C SER A 444 2.70 -12.83 -6.27
N GLY A 445 3.81 -13.43 -6.70
CA GLY A 445 3.87 -14.36 -7.83
C GLY A 445 3.80 -13.71 -9.23
N ARG A 446 4.09 -12.40 -9.34
CA ARG A 446 4.03 -11.65 -10.60
C ARG A 446 5.42 -11.29 -11.11
N GLU A 447 5.59 -11.34 -12.43
CA GLU A 447 6.84 -11.03 -13.14
C GLU A 447 6.95 -9.55 -13.55
N PHE A 448 5.98 -8.71 -13.15
CA PHE A 448 5.94 -7.29 -13.47
C PHE A 448 5.29 -6.47 -12.36
N VAL A 449 5.74 -5.23 -12.23
CA VAL A 449 5.19 -4.24 -11.29
C VAL A 449 3.91 -3.62 -11.85
N THR A 450 2.96 -3.34 -10.97
CA THR A 450 1.72 -2.60 -11.25
C THR A 450 1.68 -1.30 -10.45
N MET A 451 0.72 -0.42 -10.75
CA MET A 451 0.51 0.79 -9.95
C MET A 451 0.07 0.47 -8.51
N ASP A 452 -0.69 -0.62 -8.30
CA ASP A 452 -1.08 -1.08 -6.97
C ASP A 452 0.16 -1.38 -6.10
N ASP A 453 1.18 -2.02 -6.67
CA ASP A 453 2.42 -2.30 -5.92
C ASP A 453 3.07 -1.02 -5.41
N LEU A 454 3.19 -0.02 -6.28
CA LEU A 454 3.75 1.28 -5.92
C LEU A 454 2.93 1.93 -4.81
N LEU A 455 1.63 2.05 -4.99
CA LEU A 455 0.76 2.70 -4.01
C LEU A 455 0.77 1.98 -2.66
N HIS A 456 0.82 0.64 -2.67
CA HIS A 456 0.83 -0.17 -1.46
C HIS A 456 2.11 0.03 -0.63
N VAL A 457 3.29 0.07 -1.26
CA VAL A 457 4.56 0.27 -0.54
C VAL A 457 4.90 1.76 -0.30
N ALA A 458 4.15 2.69 -0.89
CA ALA A 458 4.43 4.13 -0.82
C ALA A 458 4.44 4.67 0.62
N PRO A 459 3.48 4.36 1.51
CA PRO A 459 3.50 4.87 2.88
C PRO A 459 4.75 4.44 3.63
N ASP A 460 5.12 3.16 3.52
CA ASP A 460 6.25 2.59 4.25
C ASP A 460 7.59 3.16 3.76
N VAL A 461 7.71 3.45 2.45
CA VAL A 461 8.95 3.96 1.85
C VAL A 461 9.04 5.49 1.95
N LEU A 462 7.95 6.23 1.74
CA LEU A 462 8.02 7.69 1.57
C LEU A 462 7.80 8.47 2.86
N ARG A 463 7.09 7.91 3.86
CA ARG A 463 6.67 8.65 5.07
C ARG A 463 7.84 9.28 5.84
N HIS A 464 8.93 8.53 6.03
CA HIS A 464 10.12 9.04 6.71
C HIS A 464 11.04 9.85 5.81
N ARG A 465 10.62 10.13 4.58
CA ARG A 465 11.32 10.95 3.58
C ARG A 465 10.57 12.23 3.25
N LEU A 466 9.36 12.39 3.77
CA LEU A 466 8.58 13.61 3.64
C LEU A 466 8.87 14.48 4.87
N TRP A 467 9.67 15.53 4.70
CA TRP A 467 9.82 16.59 5.69
C TRP A 467 8.95 17.78 5.29
N THR A 468 8.23 18.35 6.25
CA THR A 468 7.63 19.68 6.12
C THR A 468 8.15 20.52 7.26
N ASP A 469 8.32 21.81 7.01
CA ASP A 469 8.95 22.74 7.91
C ASP A 469 8.30 22.74 9.31
N GLY A 470 9.14 22.88 10.34
CA GLY A 470 8.73 23.07 11.73
C GLY A 470 8.50 21.81 12.58
N ALA A 471 8.07 20.69 12.00
CA ALA A 471 7.87 19.46 12.78
C ALA A 471 9.12 18.56 12.73
N THR A 472 9.90 18.55 13.81
CA THR A 472 10.94 17.53 13.99
C THR A 472 10.34 16.12 13.79
N VAL A 473 11.12 15.14 13.34
CA VAL A 473 10.68 13.72 13.26
C VAL A 473 9.95 13.32 14.56
N ARG A 474 10.41 13.84 15.70
CA ARG A 474 9.79 13.75 17.02
C ARG A 474 8.34 14.26 17.08
N GLU A 475 8.02 15.40 16.47
CA GLU A 475 6.68 15.99 16.46
C GLU A 475 5.70 15.22 15.57
N ARG A 476 6.18 14.62 14.46
CA ARG A 476 5.34 13.75 13.63
C ARG A 476 5.16 12.35 14.23
N LEU A 477 6.20 11.77 14.84
CA LEU A 477 6.05 10.52 15.59
C LEU A 477 5.14 10.70 16.81
N ARG A 478 5.18 11.86 17.48
CA ARG A 478 4.20 12.24 18.51
C ARG A 478 2.80 12.44 17.94
N ALA A 479 2.65 13.15 16.81
CA ALA A 479 1.35 13.35 16.19
C ALA A 479 0.69 12.01 15.90
N VAL A 480 1.43 11.03 15.36
CA VAL A 480 0.90 9.69 15.04
C VAL A 480 0.60 8.89 16.30
N ALA A 481 1.47 8.91 17.31
CA ALA A 481 1.21 8.26 18.60
C ALA A 481 -0.04 8.83 19.31
N ILE A 482 -0.40 10.08 19.02
CA ILE A 482 -1.58 10.77 19.58
C ILE A 482 -2.81 10.64 18.67
N THR A 483 -2.65 10.49 17.34
CA THR A 483 -3.77 10.40 16.37
C THR A 483 -4.22 8.98 16.04
N GLY A 484 -3.68 7.94 16.68
CA GLY A 484 -4.24 6.58 16.67
C GLY A 484 -5.67 6.45 17.25
N ALA A 485 -6.33 7.57 17.53
CA ALA A 485 -7.74 7.67 17.89
C ALA A 485 -8.43 8.74 17.02
N ARG A 486 -8.60 8.48 15.71
CA ARG A 486 -9.71 8.99 14.87
C ARG A 486 -9.72 8.42 13.47
#